data_AF-A0A7C3B3R6-F1
#
_entry.id   AF-A0A7C3B3R6-F1
#
_cell.length_a   1.000
_cell.length_b   1.000
_cell.length_c   1.000
_cell.angle_alpha   90.00
_cell.angle_beta   90.00
_cell.angle_gamma   90.00
#
_symmetry.space_group_name_H-M   'P 1'
#
loop_
_entity.id
_entity.type
_entity.pdbx_description
1 polymer ?
#
loop_
_entity_poly.entity_id
_entity_poly.type
_entity_poly.pdbx_seq_one_letter_code
_entity_poly.pdbx_strand_id
1 'polypeptide(L)' 'MEEIIIKVNGKEISLTEFPKRIITKTIIAMLQSLKNIDELRKIEILIKS' A
#
# COMPACT_ATOMS: atom_id res chain seq x y z
N MET A 1 -9.80 -4.86 8.98
CA MET A 1 -9.68 -3.47 8.49
C MET A 1 -8.33 -3.33 7.85
N GLU A 2 -8.28 -2.95 6.58
CA GLU A 2 -7.01 -2.67 5.90
C GLU A 2 -6.53 -1.27 6.35
N GLU A 3 -5.36 -1.23 6.97
CA GLU A 3 -4.70 0.00 7.40
C GLU A 3 -3.59 0.35 6.40
N ILE A 4 -3.54 1.60 5.98
CA ILE A 4 -2.49 2.11 5.10
C ILE A 4 -1.84 3.33 5.74
N ILE A 5 -0.52 3.32 5.78
CA ILE A 5 0.29 4.41 6.29
C ILE A 5 1.16 4.91 5.14
N ILE A 6 1.01 6.19 4.80
CA ILE A 6 1.86 6.86 3.81
C ILE A 6 2.73 7.86 4.53
N LYS A 7 4.05 7.75 4.31
CA LYS A 7 5.04 8.66 4.85
C LYS A 7 5.70 9.44 3.73
N VAL A 8 5.66 10.76 3.80
CA VAL A 8 6.38 11.66 2.90
C VAL A 8 7.44 12.39 3.72
N ASN A 9 8.72 12.20 3.38
CA ASN A 9 9.84 12.75 4.13
C ASN A 9 9.79 12.40 5.63
N GLY A 10 9.40 11.16 5.95
CA GLY A 10 9.26 10.67 7.33
C GLY A 10 7.99 11.14 8.06
N LYS A 11 7.17 12.01 7.47
CA LYS A 11 5.92 12.49 8.06
C LYS A 11 4.73 11.67 7.56
N GLU A 12 3.91 11.19 8.50
CA GLU A 12 2.66 10.52 8.17
C GLU A 12 1.65 11.51 7.60
N ILE A 13 1.05 11.13 6.47
CA ILE A 13 0.05 11.93 5.78
C ILE A 13 -1.32 11.32 6.06
N SER A 14 -2.22 12.13 6.62
CA SER A 14 -3.62 11.73 6.79
C SER A 14 -4.30 11.63 5.43
N LEU A 15 -4.94 10.49 5.18
CA LEU A 15 -5.67 10.23 3.94
C LEU A 15 -7.16 10.26 4.20
N THR A 16 -7.91 10.85 3.27
CA THR A 16 -9.35 10.67 3.21
C THR A 16 -9.70 9.29 2.61
N GLU A 17 -10.98 8.90 2.69
CA GLU A 17 -11.42 7.58 2.23
C GLU A 17 -11.16 7.30 0.74
N PHE A 18 -11.28 8.33 -0.11
CA PHE A 18 -11.04 8.18 -1.55
C PHE A 18 -9.60 7.75 -1.89
N PRO A 19 -8.55 8.51 -1.53
CA PRO A 19 -7.16 8.11 -1.80
C PRO A 19 -6.78 6.81 -1.09
N LYS A 20 -7.24 6.59 0.15
CA LYS A 20 -7.05 5.31 0.86
C LYS A 20 -7.52 4.13 0.01
N ARG A 21 -8.75 4.19 -0.50
CA ARG A 21 -9.33 3.10 -1.31
C ARG A 21 -8.61 2.89 -2.63
N ILE A 22 -8.24 3.95 -3.34
CA ILE A 22 -7.55 3.85 -4.63
C ILE A 22 -6.18 3.18 -4.45
N ILE A 23 -5.38 3.67 -3.50
CA ILE A 23 -4.01 3.17 -3.29
C ILE A 23 -4.02 1.70 -2.88
N THR A 24 -4.86 1.33 -1.91
CA THR A 24 -4.96 -0.06 -1.44
C THR A 24 -5.34 -1.00 -2.58
N LYS A 25 -6.37 -0.67 -3.37
CA LYS A 25 -6.80 -1.52 -4.50
C LYS A 25 -5.73 -1.67 -5.56
N THR A 26 -5.04 -0.58 -5.91
CA THR A 26 -3.96 -0.63 -6.91
C THR A 26 -2.80 -1.50 -6.43
N ILE A 27 -2.37 -1.36 -5.18
CA ILE A 27 -1.29 -2.18 -4.62
C ILE A 27 -1.69 -3.66 -4.57
N ILE A 28 -2.90 -3.99 -4.09
CA ILE A 28 -3.38 -5.37 -4.06
C ILE A 28 -3.41 -5.97 -5.46
N ALA A 29 -3.97 -5.26 -6.44
CA ALA A 29 -4.02 -5.74 -7.83
C ALA A 29 -2.62 -5.97 -8.41
N MET A 30 -1.67 -5.06 -8.12
CA MET A 30 -0.27 -5.22 -8.52
C MET A 30 0.35 -6.48 -7.90
N LEU A 31 0.11 -6.74 -6.61
CA LEU A 31 0.68 -7.91 -5.92
C LEU A 31 0.03 -9.23 -6.32
N GLN A 32 -1.26 -9.24 -6.64
CA GLN A 32 -1.96 -10.41 -7.19
C GLN A 32 -1.36 -10.88 -8.52
N SER A 33 -0.69 -9.99 -9.25
CA SER A 33 0.01 -10.35 -10.48
C SER A 33 1.34 -11.08 -10.24
N LEU A 34 1.85 -11.07 -9.01
CA LEU A 34 3.12 -11.70 -8.65
C LEU A 34 2.89 -13.18 -8.32
N LYS A 35 3.67 -14.06 -8.98
CA LYS A 35 3.65 -15.51 -8.70
C LYS A 35 4.37 -15.81 -7.39
N ASN A 36 3.94 -16.87 -6.70
CA ASN A 36 4.58 -17.42 -5.49
C ASN A 36 4.55 -16.51 -4.24
N ILE A 37 3.50 -15.70 -4.09
CA ILE A 37 3.20 -15.05 -2.80
C ILE A 37 2.12 -15.89 -2.12
N ASP A 38 2.50 -16.66 -1.10
CA ASP A 38 1.56 -17.53 -0.38
C ASP A 38 0.46 -16.71 0.31
N GLU A 39 0.84 -15.79 1.20
CA GLU A 39 -0.10 -15.05 2.04
C GLU A 39 0.42 -13.62 2.32
N LEU A 40 -0.33 -12.61 1.87
CA LEU A 40 0.01 -11.20 2.06
C LEU A 40 -0.34 -10.74 3.48
N ARG A 41 0.63 -10.81 4.40
CA ARG A 41 0.46 -10.34 5.79
C ARG A 41 0.89 -8.90 6.01
N LYS A 42 2.00 -8.49 5.38
CA LYS A 42 2.55 -7.13 5.45
C LYS A 42 3.15 -6.79 4.09
N ILE A 43 2.86 -5.58 3.62
CA ILE A 43 3.39 -5.03 2.38
C ILE A 43 4.18 -3.78 2.73
N GLU A 44 5.42 -3.71 2.26
CA GLU A 44 6.27 -2.53 2.42
C GLU A 44 6.83 -2.15 1.06
N ILE A 45 6.52 -0.93 0.60
CA ILE A 45 6.96 -0.40 -0.70
C ILE A 45 7.94 0.74 -0.42
N LEU A 46 9.18 0.56 -0.87
CA LEU A 46 10.23 1.59 -0.77
C LEU A 46 10.50 2.17 -2.16
N ILE A 47 10.24 3.46 -2.33
CA ILE A 47 10.58 4.19 -3.55
C ILE A 47 11.78 5.09 -3.22
N LYS A 48 12.88 4.91 -3.95
CA LYS A 48 14.03 5.83 -3.92
C LYS A 48 14.06 6.58 -5.25
N SER A 49 14.08 7.90 -5.20
CA SER A 49 14.26 8.78 -6.36
C SER A 49 15.51 9.61 -6.18
#